data_AF-A0A1Y0L6C1-F1
#
_entry.id   AF-A0A1Y0L6C1-F1
#
_cell.length_a   1.000
_cell.length_b   1.000
_cell.length_c   1.000
_cell.angle_alpha   90.00
_cell.angle_beta   90.00
_cell.angle_gamma   90.00
#
_symmetry.space_group_name_H-M   'P 1'
#
loop_
_entity.id
_entity.type
_entity.pdbx_description
1 polymer ?
#
loop_
_entity_poly.entity_id
_entity_poly.type
_entity_poly.pdbx_seq_one_letter_code
_entity_poly.pdbx_strand_id
1 'polypeptide(L)'
;MNITYDDLVEKQKLLDRKYTERVADLIEGAEKILEEYRESLVYHGDNRAKIAFIGEIQNGKAEFVRLSEAQLNEEQRLKFAILTDLSVNEIKKRFANVELTLSMREGKIFVLVGDATGAPFIIPADNSAYSYHQVCLAIKKNISDRLDAEMPR
;
A
#
# COMPACT_ATOMS: atom_id res chain seq x y z
N MET A 1 44.65 2.75 -1.25
CA MET A 1 43.61 2.96 -2.28
C MET A 1 42.96 4.28 -1.95
N ASN A 2 43.25 5.33 -2.71
CA ASN A 2 42.71 6.67 -2.44
C ASN A 2 41.42 6.85 -3.23
N ILE A 3 40.32 7.06 -2.53
CA ILE A 3 39.04 7.47 -3.11
C ILE A 3 39.14 8.97 -3.41
N THR A 4 38.80 9.36 -4.62
CA THR A 4 38.79 10.76 -5.07
C THR A 4 37.42 11.40 -4.82
N TYR A 5 37.36 12.73 -4.90
CA TYR A 5 36.08 13.45 -4.83
C TYR A 5 35.15 13.01 -5.97
N ASP A 6 35.69 12.79 -7.17
CA ASP A 6 34.93 12.34 -8.34
C ASP A 6 34.31 10.95 -8.09
N ASP A 7 35.04 10.04 -7.45
CA ASP A 7 34.50 8.72 -7.04
C ASP A 7 33.32 8.85 -6.06
N LEU A 8 33.33 9.86 -5.18
CA LEU A 8 32.22 10.12 -4.26
C LEU A 8 31.00 10.70 -4.99
N VAL A 9 31.21 11.61 -5.94
CA VAL A 9 30.14 12.20 -6.77
C VAL A 9 29.49 11.13 -7.65
N GLU A 10 30.27 10.24 -8.26
CA GLU A 10 29.74 9.12 -9.05
C GLU A 10 28.93 8.15 -8.19
N LYS A 11 29.42 7.80 -7.00
CA LYS A 11 28.67 6.98 -6.05
C LYS A 11 27.36 7.63 -5.63
N GLN A 12 27.35 8.93 -5.38
CA GLN A 12 26.12 9.66 -5.06
C GLN A 12 25.10 9.57 -6.20
N LYS A 13 25.52 9.85 -7.44
CA LYS A 13 24.64 9.74 -8.62
C LYS A 13 24.07 8.33 -8.80
N LEU A 14 24.87 7.29 -8.55
CA LEU A 14 24.42 5.91 -8.59
C LEU A 14 23.40 5.58 -7.51
N LEU A 15 23.57 6.13 -6.30
CA LEU A 15 22.62 5.97 -5.19
C LEU A 15 21.30 6.67 -5.51
N ASP A 16 21.34 7.90 -6.01
CA ASP A 16 20.15 8.68 -6.37
C ASP A 16 19.33 7.98 -7.47
N ARG A 17 20.03 7.43 -8.47
CA ARG A 17 19.40 6.65 -9.54
C ARG A 17 18.71 5.39 -8.98
N LYS A 18 19.41 4.60 -8.16
CA LYS A 18 18.86 3.39 -7.54
C LYS A 18 17.68 3.69 -6.61
N TYR A 19 17.73 4.82 -5.90
CA TYR A 19 16.63 5.29 -5.07
C TYR A 19 15.41 5.61 -5.94
N THR A 20 15.60 6.36 -7.02
CA THR A 20 14.53 6.73 -7.95
C THR A 20 13.88 5.51 -8.61
N GLU A 21 14.69 4.57 -9.09
CA GLU A 21 14.21 3.30 -9.65
C GLU A 21 13.39 2.52 -8.61
N ARG A 22 13.90 2.39 -7.38
CA ARG A 22 13.19 1.73 -6.28
C ARG A 22 11.87 2.40 -5.92
N VAL A 23 11.82 3.73 -5.90
CA VAL A 23 10.59 4.48 -5.65
C VAL A 23 9.56 4.15 -6.71
N ALA A 24 9.94 4.18 -7.99
CA ALA A 24 9.07 3.86 -9.11
C ALA A 24 8.52 2.42 -9.00
N ASP A 25 9.39 1.44 -8.75
CA ASP A 25 8.99 0.03 -8.61
C ASP A 25 7.98 -0.19 -7.47
N LEU A 26 8.20 0.47 -6.33
CA LEU A 26 7.30 0.36 -5.17
C LEU A 26 5.97 1.07 -5.41
N ILE A 27 5.97 2.20 -6.12
CA ILE A 27 4.74 2.91 -6.50
C ILE A 27 3.92 2.06 -7.48
N GLU A 28 4.56 1.51 -8.52
CA GLU A 28 3.89 0.60 -9.46
C GLU A 28 3.30 -0.62 -8.73
N GLY A 29 4.05 -1.20 -7.81
CA GLY A 29 3.57 -2.29 -6.96
C GLY A 29 2.34 -1.91 -6.13
N ALA A 30 2.32 -0.70 -5.56
CA ALA A 30 1.19 -0.20 -4.78
C ALA A 30 -0.06 0.03 -5.65
N GLU A 31 0.10 0.61 -6.83
CA GLU A 31 -0.99 0.84 -7.79
C GLU A 31 -1.60 -0.49 -8.25
N LYS A 32 -0.76 -1.48 -8.56
CA LYS A 32 -1.20 -2.81 -8.95
C LYS A 32 -1.95 -3.54 -7.83
N ILE A 33 -1.52 -3.41 -6.58
CA ILE A 33 -2.26 -3.94 -5.42
C ILE A 33 -3.65 -3.32 -5.33
N LEU A 34 -3.76 -2.00 -5.52
CA LEU A 34 -5.05 -1.31 -5.48
C LEU A 34 -5.98 -1.79 -6.61
N GLU A 35 -5.46 -1.96 -7.82
CA GLU A 35 -6.19 -2.47 -8.97
C GLU A 35 -6.75 -3.87 -8.70
N GLU A 36 -5.86 -4.81 -8.37
CA GLU A 36 -6.21 -6.21 -8.05
C GLU A 36 -7.22 -6.28 -6.89
N TYR A 37 -7.05 -5.43 -5.87
CA TYR A 37 -7.97 -5.38 -4.75
C TYR A 37 -9.36 -4.91 -5.18
N ARG A 38 -9.46 -3.84 -5.99
CA ARG A 38 -10.73 -3.35 -6.54
C ARG A 38 -11.43 -4.41 -7.37
N GLU A 39 -10.70 -5.14 -8.21
CA GLU A 39 -11.26 -6.24 -9.00
C GLU A 39 -11.78 -7.37 -8.11
N SER A 40 -11.07 -7.67 -7.02
CA SER A 40 -11.44 -8.75 -6.10
C SER A 40 -12.71 -8.48 -5.29
N LEU A 41 -13.22 -7.25 -5.22
CA LEU A 41 -14.35 -6.87 -4.36
C LEU A 41 -15.73 -7.23 -4.93
N VAL A 42 -15.80 -7.78 -6.16
CA VAL A 42 -17.05 -8.22 -6.83
C VAL A 42 -18.19 -7.21 -6.63
N TYR A 43 -18.08 -6.04 -7.26
CA TYR A 43 -19.07 -4.98 -7.17
C TYR A 43 -19.88 -4.81 -8.47
N HIS A 44 -21.20 -4.68 -8.32
CA HIS A 44 -22.17 -4.60 -9.42
C HIS A 44 -22.66 -3.18 -9.74
N GLY A 45 -22.11 -2.14 -9.11
CA GLY A 45 -22.45 -0.74 -9.42
C GLY A 45 -21.45 -0.05 -10.35
N ASP A 46 -21.81 1.17 -10.79
CA ASP A 46 -21.16 1.85 -11.91
C ASP A 46 -19.80 2.50 -11.61
N ASN A 47 -19.39 2.61 -10.33
CA ASN A 47 -18.18 3.37 -9.97
C ASN A 47 -17.23 2.64 -9.01
N ARG A 48 -16.49 1.66 -9.54
CA ARG A 48 -15.48 0.87 -8.80
C ARG A 48 -14.36 1.71 -8.18
N ALA A 49 -13.98 2.81 -8.84
CA ALA A 49 -12.89 3.68 -8.39
C ALA A 49 -13.20 4.38 -7.05
N LYS A 50 -14.49 4.53 -6.69
CA LYS A 50 -14.92 5.11 -5.42
C LYS A 50 -14.91 4.13 -4.25
N ILE A 51 -14.85 2.82 -4.51
CA ILE A 51 -15.02 1.79 -3.47
C ILE A 51 -13.75 1.58 -2.67
N ALA A 52 -12.61 1.63 -3.33
CA ALA A 52 -11.32 1.54 -2.66
C ALA A 52 -10.36 2.53 -3.32
N PHE A 53 -9.55 3.24 -2.53
CA PHE A 53 -8.53 4.16 -3.06
C PHE A 53 -7.39 4.33 -2.07
N ILE A 54 -6.24 4.75 -2.58
CA ILE A 54 -5.11 5.12 -1.73
C ILE A 54 -5.37 6.51 -1.16
N GLY A 55 -5.31 6.62 0.16
CA GLY A 55 -5.75 7.82 0.85
C GLY A 55 -5.49 7.78 2.34
N GLU A 56 -5.91 8.85 3.01
CA GLU A 56 -5.80 9.01 4.45
C GLU A 56 -7.07 9.62 5.03
N ILE A 57 -7.27 9.47 6.35
CA ILE A 57 -8.40 10.09 7.05
C ILE A 57 -7.88 11.33 7.78
N GLN A 58 -8.21 12.51 7.25
CA GLN A 58 -7.94 13.79 7.90
C GLN A 58 -9.24 14.40 8.41
N ASN A 59 -9.28 14.79 9.69
CA ASN A 59 -10.45 15.45 10.31
C ASN A 59 -11.78 14.70 10.09
N GLY A 60 -11.75 13.36 10.09
CA GLY A 60 -12.92 12.51 9.86
C GLY A 60 -13.39 12.43 8.40
N LYS A 61 -12.65 13.00 7.44
CA LYS A 61 -12.90 12.90 6.00
C LYS A 61 -11.82 12.05 5.34
N ALA A 62 -12.25 11.21 4.41
CA ALA A 62 -11.35 10.43 3.57
C ALA A 62 -10.85 11.31 2.41
N GLU A 63 -9.53 11.44 2.29
CA GLU A 63 -8.85 12.21 1.25
C GLU A 63 -8.01 11.30 0.37
N PHE A 64 -8.03 11.55 -0.93
CA PHE A 64 -7.24 10.79 -1.90
C PHE A 64 -5.79 11.25 -1.88
N VAL A 65 -4.85 10.30 -1.88
CA VAL A 65 -3.42 10.57 -1.89
C VAL A 65 -2.83 10.04 -3.20
N ARG A 66 -2.09 10.90 -3.91
CA ARG A 66 -1.33 10.51 -5.10
C ARG A 66 0.03 9.96 -4.66
N LEU A 67 0.34 8.74 -5.07
CA LEU A 67 1.64 8.13 -4.79
C LEU A 67 2.79 8.70 -5.62
N SER A 68 2.52 9.48 -6.68
CA SER A 68 3.55 10.11 -7.50
C SER A 68 4.51 11.03 -6.73
N GLU A 69 4.08 11.51 -5.55
CA GLU A 69 4.87 12.38 -4.67
C GLU A 69 5.35 11.64 -3.40
N ALA A 70 5.09 10.32 -3.31
CA ALA A 70 5.46 9.56 -2.13
C ALA A 70 6.97 9.38 -2.02
N GLN A 71 7.49 9.54 -0.81
CA GLN A 71 8.88 9.29 -0.47
C GLN A 71 9.00 8.02 0.36
N LEU A 72 10.12 7.33 0.21
CA LEU A 72 10.44 6.22 1.10
C LEU A 72 10.82 6.76 2.48
N ASN A 73 10.44 6.03 3.51
CA ASN A 73 10.86 6.36 4.87
C ASN A 73 12.35 6.02 5.12
N GLU A 74 12.84 6.25 6.34
CA GLU A 74 14.23 6.00 6.73
C GLU A 74 14.67 4.55 6.50
N GLU A 75 13.76 3.57 6.63
CA GLU A 75 14.03 2.16 6.34
C GLU A 75 13.85 1.78 4.86
N GLN A 76 13.76 2.76 3.96
CA GLN A 76 13.55 2.59 2.52
C GLN A 76 12.27 1.81 2.18
N ARG A 77 11.20 2.07 2.91
CA ARG A 77 9.88 1.47 2.72
C ARG A 77 8.88 2.52 2.26
N LEU A 78 7.99 2.11 1.37
CA LEU A 78 6.84 2.90 0.96
C LEU A 78 5.67 2.55 1.88
N LYS A 79 5.14 3.54 2.61
CA LYS A 79 3.95 3.37 3.47
C LYS A 79 2.77 4.10 2.84
N PHE A 80 1.62 3.44 2.81
CA PHE A 80 0.37 4.04 2.36
C PHE A 80 -0.81 3.31 2.98
N ALA A 81 -2.01 3.87 2.81
CA ALA A 81 -3.24 3.27 3.28
C ALA A 81 -4.20 3.07 2.10
N ILE A 82 -4.90 1.94 2.09
CA ILE A 82 -6.06 1.72 1.22
C ILE A 82 -7.30 1.96 2.06
N LEU A 83 -8.09 2.95 1.65
CA LEU A 83 -9.40 3.25 2.20
C LEU A 83 -10.46 2.52 1.39
N THR A 84 -11.27 1.71 2.05
CA THR A 84 -12.43 1.02 1.45
C THR A 84 -13.72 1.63 1.98
N ASP A 85 -14.58 2.11 1.08
CA ASP A 85 -15.90 2.61 1.39
C ASP A 85 -16.86 1.45 1.69
N LEU A 86 -17.32 1.37 2.94
CA LEU A 86 -18.30 0.40 3.45
C LEU A 86 -19.66 1.05 3.76
N SER A 87 -19.90 2.25 3.22
CA SER A 87 -21.11 3.01 3.50
C SER A 87 -22.33 2.35 2.85
N VAL A 88 -23.38 2.14 3.64
CA VAL A 88 -24.66 1.61 3.14
C VAL A 88 -25.49 2.70 2.45
N ASN A 89 -25.24 3.98 2.81
CA ASN A 89 -25.86 5.15 2.20
C ASN A 89 -24.95 6.39 2.35
N GLU A 90 -25.28 7.48 1.64
CA GLU A 90 -24.48 8.71 1.62
C GLU A 90 -24.47 9.49 2.94
N ILE A 91 -25.41 9.20 3.85
CA ILE A 91 -25.60 9.92 5.11
C ILE A 91 -24.63 9.40 6.18
N LYS A 92 -24.41 8.08 6.23
CA LYS A 92 -23.52 7.45 7.21
C LYS A 92 -22.30 6.87 6.51
N LYS A 93 -21.33 7.74 6.23
CA LYS A 93 -20.06 7.32 5.64
C LYS A 93 -19.26 6.46 6.62
N ARG A 94 -18.80 5.29 6.16
CA ARG A 94 -17.93 4.39 6.92
C ARG A 94 -16.80 3.93 6.02
N PHE A 95 -15.58 4.33 6.35
CA PHE A 95 -14.38 3.89 5.65
C PHE A 95 -13.61 2.91 6.51
N ALA A 96 -13.23 1.77 5.94
CA ALA A 96 -12.21 0.92 6.51
C ALA A 96 -10.84 1.37 5.99
N ASN A 97 -9.89 1.57 6.89
CA ASN A 97 -8.52 1.98 6.55
C ASN A 97 -7.55 0.82 6.79
N VAL A 98 -6.90 0.30 5.75
CA VAL A 98 -5.85 -0.72 5.90
C VAL A 98 -4.51 -0.11 5.54
N GLU A 99 -3.59 -0.10 6.50
CA GLU A 99 -2.20 0.32 6.26
C GLU A 99 -1.41 -0.78 5.54
N LEU A 100 -0.64 -0.38 4.55
CA LEU A 100 0.27 -1.23 3.81
C LEU A 100 1.68 -0.63 3.85
N THR A 101 2.68 -1.51 3.95
CA THR A 101 4.08 -1.14 3.79
C THR A 101 4.74 -2.01 2.74
N LEU A 102 5.26 -1.38 1.69
CA LEU A 102 6.03 -2.05 0.64
C LEU A 102 7.52 -1.86 0.91
N SER A 103 8.28 -2.92 0.71
CA SER A 103 9.74 -2.89 0.80
C SER A 103 10.36 -3.79 -0.26
N MET A 104 11.53 -3.42 -0.74
CA MET A 104 12.27 -4.24 -1.70
C MET A 104 13.45 -4.93 -1.03
N ARG A 105 13.53 -6.26 -1.13
CA ARG A 105 14.67 -7.06 -0.67
C ARG A 105 15.08 -8.01 -1.78
N GLU A 106 16.37 -8.02 -2.13
CA GLU A 106 16.93 -8.91 -3.15
C GLU A 106 16.18 -8.87 -4.50
N GLY A 107 15.70 -7.68 -4.90
CA GLY A 107 14.95 -7.49 -6.14
C GLY A 107 13.49 -7.96 -6.11
N LYS A 108 12.96 -8.33 -4.93
CA LYS A 108 11.56 -8.72 -4.74
C LYS A 108 10.84 -7.71 -3.85
N ILE A 109 9.59 -7.40 -4.21
CA ILE A 109 8.71 -6.56 -3.40
C ILE A 109 8.06 -7.43 -2.33
N PHE A 110 8.06 -6.95 -1.10
CA PHE A 110 7.36 -7.52 0.04
C PHE A 110 6.31 -6.52 0.51
N VAL A 111 5.09 -7.02 0.68
CA VAL A 111 3.94 -6.26 1.15
C VAL A 111 3.66 -6.69 2.58
N LEU A 112 3.65 -5.72 3.48
CA LEU A 112 3.16 -5.88 4.83
C LEU A 112 1.75 -5.30 4.89
N VAL A 113 0.76 -6.09 5.32
CA VAL A 113 -0.65 -5.69 5.43
C VAL A 113 -1.11 -5.65 6.88
N GLY A 114 -1.70 -4.51 7.28
CA GLY A 114 -2.22 -4.27 8.63
C GLY A 114 -1.32 -3.37 9.48
N ASP A 115 -1.89 -2.85 10.57
CA ASP A 115 -1.16 -2.03 11.54
C ASP A 115 -0.23 -2.88 12.44
N ALA A 116 0.61 -2.20 13.22
CA ALA A 116 1.55 -2.84 14.15
C ALA A 116 0.90 -3.44 15.41
N THR A 117 -0.43 -3.29 15.61
CA THR A 117 -1.11 -3.81 16.81
C THR A 117 -1.60 -5.25 16.66
N GLY A 118 -1.65 -5.76 15.43
CA GLY A 118 -1.86 -7.18 15.10
C GLY A 118 -0.59 -7.89 14.60
N ALA A 119 -0.71 -9.17 14.24
CA ALA A 119 0.34 -9.89 13.52
C ALA A 119 0.26 -9.52 12.02
N PRO A 120 1.20 -8.74 11.47
CA PRO A 120 1.11 -8.32 10.08
C PRO A 120 1.33 -9.48 9.12
N PHE A 121 0.59 -9.50 8.02
CA PHE A 121 0.85 -10.44 6.92
C PHE A 121 2.03 -9.92 6.09
N ILE A 122 3.10 -10.70 5.98
CA ILE A 122 4.25 -10.39 5.09
C ILE A 122 4.16 -11.28 3.87
N ILE A 123 3.89 -10.68 2.71
CA ILE A 123 3.57 -11.41 1.48
C ILE A 123 4.56 -10.98 0.39
N PRO A 124 5.26 -11.92 -0.28
CA PRO A 124 6.07 -11.59 -1.44
C PRO A 124 5.16 -11.26 -2.62
N ALA A 125 5.31 -10.06 -3.21
CA ALA A 125 4.65 -9.63 -4.44
C ALA A 125 5.59 -9.86 -5.62
N ASP A 126 5.66 -11.09 -6.10
CA ASP A 126 6.55 -11.53 -7.20
C ASP A 126 5.94 -11.33 -8.60
N ASN A 127 5.07 -10.32 -8.73
CA ASN A 127 4.28 -10.05 -9.93
C ASN A 127 3.35 -11.20 -10.39
N SER A 128 3.16 -12.25 -9.59
CA SER A 128 2.21 -13.32 -9.88
C SER A 128 0.79 -12.96 -9.43
N ALA A 129 -0.21 -13.44 -10.17
CA ALA A 129 -1.63 -13.30 -9.80
C ALA A 129 -1.93 -13.93 -8.42
N TYR A 130 -1.22 -15.01 -8.08
CA TYR A 130 -1.36 -15.67 -6.78
C TYR A 130 -0.90 -14.78 -5.63
N SER A 131 0.24 -14.10 -5.77
CA SER A 131 0.76 -13.23 -4.73
C SER A 131 -0.12 -12.01 -4.47
N TYR A 132 -0.62 -11.36 -5.52
CA TYR A 132 -1.58 -10.25 -5.33
C TYR A 132 -2.90 -10.73 -4.73
N HIS A 133 -3.37 -11.92 -5.12
CA HIS A 133 -4.54 -12.52 -4.48
C HIS A 133 -4.36 -12.71 -2.97
N GLN A 134 -3.18 -13.16 -2.52
CA GLN A 134 -2.89 -13.25 -1.08
C GLN A 134 -2.92 -11.89 -0.38
N VAL A 135 -2.37 -10.84 -1.01
CA VAL A 135 -2.46 -9.46 -0.48
C VAL A 135 -3.91 -9.02 -0.36
N CYS A 136 -4.73 -9.24 -1.38
CA CYS A 136 -6.16 -8.93 -1.36
C CYS A 136 -6.90 -9.67 -0.24
N LEU A 137 -6.61 -10.95 -0.02
CA LEU A 137 -7.17 -11.73 1.08
C LEU A 137 -6.76 -11.16 2.45
N ALA A 138 -5.49 -10.77 2.61
CA ALA A 138 -5.00 -10.16 3.84
C ALA A 138 -5.68 -8.81 4.13
N ILE A 139 -5.90 -7.97 3.11
CA ILE A 139 -6.63 -6.70 3.25
C ILE A 139 -8.07 -6.98 3.71
N LYS A 140 -8.79 -7.88 3.04
CA LYS A 140 -10.18 -8.23 3.41
C LYS A 140 -10.26 -8.80 4.81
N LYS A 141 -9.32 -9.66 5.19
CA LYS A 141 -9.24 -10.24 6.52
C LYS A 141 -9.00 -9.16 7.58
N ASN A 142 -8.09 -8.22 7.33
CA ASN A 142 -7.84 -7.10 8.25
C ASN A 142 -9.10 -6.27 8.51
N ILE A 143 -9.87 -5.99 7.45
CA ILE A 143 -11.15 -5.28 7.56
C ILE A 143 -12.16 -6.11 8.36
N SER A 144 -12.34 -7.39 8.03
CA SER A 144 -13.29 -8.28 8.71
C SER A 144 -13.00 -8.41 10.20
N ASP A 145 -11.74 -8.70 10.55
CA ASP A 145 -11.32 -8.90 11.95
C ASP A 145 -11.58 -7.64 12.80
N ARG A 146 -11.39 -6.44 12.23
CA ARG A 146 -11.72 -5.17 12.91
C ARG A 146 -13.21 -4.94 13.07
N LEU A 147 -14.02 -5.27 12.06
CA LEU A 147 -15.48 -5.16 12.15
C LEU A 147 -16.05 -6.11 13.21
N ASP A 148 -15.52 -7.32 13.30
CA ASP A 148 -15.92 -8.31 14.31
C ASP A 148 -15.56 -7.85 15.73
N ALA A 149 -14.41 -7.18 15.91
CA ALA A 149 -14.00 -6.62 17.21
C ALA A 149 -14.89 -5.45 17.67
N GLU A 150 -15.50 -4.70 16.74
CA GLU A 150 -16.42 -3.60 17.05
C GLU A 150 -17.84 -4.07 17.37
N MET A 151 -18.19 -5.34 17.12
CA MET A 151 -19.48 -5.92 17.49
C MET A 151 -19.42 -6.49 18.92
N PRO A 152 -20.05 -5.86 19.93
CA PRO A 152 -20.15 -6.47 21.25
C PRO A 152 -21.01 -7.73 21.16
N ARG A 153 -20.51 -8.83 21.76
CA ARG A 153 -21.26 -10.07 21.93
C ARG A 153 -22.45 -9.90 22.88
#